data_AF-A0A0R2QZF1-F1
#
_entry.id   AF-A0A0R2QZF1-F1
#
_cell.length_a   1.000
_cell.length_b   1.000
_cell.length_c   1.000
_cell.angle_alpha   90.00
_cell.angle_beta   90.00
_cell.angle_gamma   90.00
#
_symmetry.space_group_name_H-M   'P 1'
#
loop_
_entity.id
_entity.type
_entity.pdbx_description
1 polymer ?
#
loop_
_entity_poly.entity_id
_entity_poly.type
_entity_poly.pdbx_seq_one_letter_code
_entity_poly.pdbx_strand_id
1 'polypeptide(L)' 'MGSPDLDLSIEDLDLSERPRNCLKRAQVNTIGELLLRSDEDLLNITNFGQKSLDEIKLKLDERGLSLRL' A
#
# COMPACT_ATOMS: atom_id res chain seq x y z
N MET A 1 18.75 -2.15 11.51
CA MET A 1 18.37 -0.84 10.93
C MET A 1 16.92 -0.97 10.54
N GLY A 2 15.99 -0.51 11.39
CA GLY A 2 14.57 -0.49 11.03
C GLY A 2 14.37 0.60 10.00
N SER A 3 13.75 0.28 8.87
CA SER A 3 13.36 1.27 7.87
C SER A 3 12.37 2.23 8.55
N PRO A 4 12.68 3.53 8.69
CA PRO A 4 11.79 4.49 9.35
C PRO A 4 10.44 4.64 8.62
N ASP A 5 10.36 4.18 7.38
CA ASP A 5 9.17 4.25 6.55
C ASP A 5 8.03 3.33 7.00
N LEU A 6 8.31 2.29 7.79
CA LEU A 6 7.29 1.29 8.16
C LEU A 6 6.17 1.87 9.05
N ASP A 7 6.53 2.83 9.91
CA ASP A 7 5.60 3.48 10.84
C ASP A 7 4.86 4.65 10.19
N LEU A 8 5.19 5.02 8.95
CA LEU A 8 4.51 6.09 8.22
C LEU A 8 3.08 5.67 7.85
N SER A 9 2.20 6.67 7.77
CA SER A 9 0.82 6.47 7.39
C SER A 9 0.71 6.19 5.88
N ILE A 10 -0.32 5.45 5.47
CA ILE A 10 -0.70 5.34 4.05
C ILE A 10 -0.99 6.73 3.45
N GLU A 11 -1.36 7.70 4.28
CA GLU A 11 -1.56 9.09 3.86
C GLU A 11 -0.25 9.78 3.45
N ASP A 12 0.90 9.36 4.00
CA ASP A 12 2.22 9.91 3.66
C ASP A 12 2.77 9.37 2.34
N LEU A 13 2.18 8.30 1.79
CA LEU A 13 2.54 7.73 0.48
C LEU A 13 2.05 8.56 -0.72
N ASP A 14 1.27 9.62 -0.47
CA ASP A 14 0.70 10.50 -1.51
C ASP A 14 -0.07 9.71 -2.60
N LEU A 15 -0.89 8.76 -2.14
CA LEU A 15 -1.76 7.93 -2.97
C LEU A 15 -3.03 8.68 -3.34
N SER A 16 -3.57 8.38 -4.52
CA SER A 16 -4.91 8.83 -4.90
C SER A 16 -5.98 8.30 -3.92
N GLU A 17 -7.13 8.99 -3.87
CA GLU A 17 -8.19 8.69 -2.89
C GLU A 17 -8.68 7.24 -2.95
N ARG A 18 -8.64 6.61 -4.14
CA ARG A 18 -9.16 5.26 -4.35
C ARG A 18 -8.34 4.18 -3.62
N PRO A 19 -7.06 3.93 -3.93
CA PRO A 19 -6.22 2.98 -3.20
C PRO A 19 -6.22 3.29 -1.70
N ARG A 20 -6.07 4.56 -1.30
CA ARG A 20 -6.10 4.98 0.10
C ARG A 20 -7.39 4.57 0.82
N ASN A 21 -8.56 4.82 0.23
CA ASN A 21 -9.84 4.46 0.82
C ASN A 21 -10.07 2.94 0.85
N CYS A 22 -9.57 2.19 -0.13
CA CYS A 22 -9.65 0.74 -0.12
C CYS A 22 -8.76 0.13 0.96
N LEU A 23 -7.52 0.61 1.09
CA LEU A 23 -6.59 0.19 2.15
C LEU A 23 -7.16 0.49 3.55
N LYS A 24 -7.68 1.71 3.76
CA LYS A 24 -8.31 2.10 5.03
C LYS A 24 -9.49 1.19 5.40
N ARG A 25 -10.30 0.77 4.41
CA ARG A 25 -11.39 -0.21 4.64
C ARG A 25 -10.89 -1.61 4.93
N ALA A 26 -9.75 -2.00 4.35
CA ALA A 26 -9.05 -3.24 4.64
C ALA A 26 -8.24 -3.20 5.94
N GLN A 27 -8.41 -2.15 6.76
CA GLN A 27 -7.67 -1.90 8.00
C GLN A 27 -6.15 -1.82 7.79
N VAL A 28 -5.73 -1.29 6.64
CA VAL A 28 -4.33 -0.97 6.33
C VAL A 28 -4.16 0.53 6.45
N ASN A 29 -3.46 0.97 7.50
CA ASN A 29 -3.25 2.36 7.88
C ASN A 29 -1.79 2.80 7.84
N THR A 30 -0.83 1.86 7.85
CA THR A 30 0.61 2.15 7.76
C THR A 30 1.29 1.45 6.60
N ILE A 31 2.44 1.97 6.16
CA ILE A 31 3.27 1.34 5.12
C ILE A 31 3.68 -0.07 5.55
N GLY A 32 4.04 -0.26 6.82
CA GLY A 32 4.37 -1.57 7.37
C GLY A 32 3.24 -2.59 7.17
N GLU A 33 1.99 -2.20 7.45
CA GLU A 33 0.82 -3.07 7.22
C GLU A 33 0.60 -3.36 5.74
N LEU A 34 0.85 -2.39 4.85
CA LEU A 34 0.74 -2.57 3.41
C LEU A 34 1.79 -3.56 2.88
N LEU A 35 3.04 -3.47 3.34
CA LEU A 35 4.12 -4.38 2.93
C LEU A 35 3.90 -5.82 3.40
N LEU A 36 3.06 -6.04 4.42
CA LEU A 36 2.66 -7.37 4.86
C LEU A 36 1.63 -8.02 3.93
N ARG A 37 0.99 -7.25 3.05
CA ARG A 37 0.03 -7.75 2.06
C ARG A 37 0.73 -8.19 0.78
N SER A 38 0.21 -9.25 0.18
CA SER A 38 0.57 -9.67 -1.16
C SER A 38 -0.25 -8.92 -2.21
N ASP A 39 0.22 -8.93 -3.45
CA ASP A 39 -0.51 -8.46 -4.62
C ASP A 39 -1.92 -9.06 -4.72
N GLU A 40 -2.04 -10.36 -4.45
CA GLU A 40 -3.31 -11.07 -4.48
C GLU A 40 -4.25 -10.61 -3.37
N ASP A 41 -3.74 -10.41 -2.15
CA ASP A 41 -4.53 -9.89 -1.03
C ASP A 41 -5.10 -8.51 -1.35
N LEU A 42 -4.29 -7.64 -1.96
CA LEU A 42 -4.71 -6.30 -2.35
C LEU A 42 -5.76 -6.35 -3.45
N LEU A 43 -5.57 -7.19 -4.48
CA LEU A 43 -6.55 -7.37 -5.55
C LEU A 43 -7.87 -7.99 -5.08
N ASN A 44 -7.85 -8.74 -3.97
CA ASN A 44 -9.04 -9.28 -3.33
C ASN A 44 -9.83 -8.23 -2.50
N ILE A 45 -9.28 -7.04 -2.25
CA ILE A 45 -10.01 -5.97 -1.54
C ILE A 45 -11.16 -5.46 -2.42
N THR A 46 -12.36 -5.37 -1.85
CA THR A 46 -13.54 -4.84 -2.55
C THR A 46 -13.27 -3.45 -3.13
N ASN A 47 -13.56 -3.28 -4.43
CA ASN A 47 -13.31 -2.06 -5.22
C ASN A 47 -11.84 -1.69 -5.44
N PHE A 48 -10.91 -2.51 -4.99
CA PHE A 48 -9.51 -2.43 -5.37
C PHE A 48 -9.33 -3.03 -6.77
N GLY A 49 -8.43 -2.48 -7.57
CA GLY A 49 -8.22 -2.96 -8.94
C GLY A 49 -6.79 -2.70 -9.41
N GLN A 50 -6.45 -3.24 -10.58
CA GLN A 50 -5.09 -3.25 -11.11
C GLN A 50 -4.41 -1.87 -11.08
N LYS A 51 -5.11 -0.81 -11.51
CA LYS A 51 -4.57 0.56 -11.47
C LYS A 51 -4.17 1.02 -10.07
N SER A 52 -4.95 0.66 -9.06
CA SER A 52 -4.64 0.97 -7.65
C SER A 52 -3.45 0.17 -7.14
N LEU A 53 -3.30 -1.09 -7.60
CA LEU A 53 -2.11 -1.89 -7.29
C LEU A 53 -0.86 -1.28 -7.90
N ASP A 54 -0.91 -0.93 -9.19
CA ASP A 54 0.23 -0.38 -9.93
C ASP A 54 0.68 0.95 -9.33
N GLU A 55 -0.28 1.81 -8.93
CA GLU A 55 0.00 3.08 -8.25
C GLU A 55 0.73 2.87 -6.91
N ILE A 56 0.25 1.92 -6.08
CA ILE A 56 0.92 1.57 -4.83
C ILE A 56 2.34 1.08 -5.09
N LYS A 57 2.52 0.15 -6.03
CA LYS A 57 3.83 -0.40 -6.35
C LYS A 57 4.80 0.69 -6.79
N LEU A 58 4.34 1.62 -7.63
CA LEU A 58 5.14 2.77 -8.06
C LEU A 58 5.57 3.63 -6.85
N LYS A 59 4.64 3.96 -5.96
CA LYS A 59 4.94 4.77 -4.76
C LYS A 59 5.87 4.08 -3.77
N LEU A 60 5.76 2.76 -3.66
CA LEU A 60 6.68 1.94 -2.87
C LEU A 60 8.07 1.90 -3.53
N ASP A 61 8.14 1.70 -4.84
CA ASP A 61 9.39 1.65 -5.61
C ASP A 61 10.14 2.99 -5.58
N GLU A 62 9.43 4.13 -5.64
CA GLU A 62 9.99 5.47 -5.43
C GLU A 62 10.71 5.62 -4.08
N ARG A 63 10.36 4.80 -3.09
CA ARG A 63 10.94 4.76 -1.74
C ARG A 63 11.92 3.59 -1.54
N GLY A 64 12.17 2.78 -2.58
CA GLY A 64 12.97 1.57 -2.49
C GLY A 64 12.30 0.43 -1.69
N LEU A 65 10.97 0.44 -1.62
CA LEU A 65 10.15 -0.56 -0.96
C LEU A 65 9.41 -1.41 -2.01
N SER A 66 9.07 -2.65 -1.64
CA SER A 66 8.32 -3.55 -2.51
C SER A 66 7.33 -4.38 -1.69
N LEU A 67 6.15 -4.62 -2.26
CA LEU A 67 5.16 -5.53 -1.67
C LEU A 67 5.75 -6.94 -1.49
N ARG A 68 5.10 -7.72 -0.64
CA ARG A 68 5.45 -9.12 -0.43
C ARG A 68 5.18 -9.94 -1.70
N LEU A 69 6.22 -10.64 -2.16
CA LEU A 69 6.13 -11.69 -3.19
C LEU A 69 5.37 -12.91 -2.68
#